data_AF-A0A420ERN4-F1
#
_entry.id   AF-A0A420ERN4-F1
#
_cell.length_a   1.000
_cell.length_b   1.000
_cell.length_c   1.000
_cell.angle_alpha   90.00
_cell.angle_beta   90.00
_cell.angle_gamma   90.00
#
_symmetry.space_group_name_H-M   'P 1'
#
loop_
_entity.id
_entity.type
_entity.pdbx_description
1 polymer ?
#
loop_
_entity_poly.entity_id
_entity_poly.type
_entity_poly.pdbx_seq_one_letter_code
_entity_poly.pdbx_strand_id
1 'polypeptide(L)'
;MPRYDKGTERAQAMQALYGQDGCDAIGRAYRAGLLGAGSEAKALLDTARAISNAYWAAYSTGSYKSPLAGSSSGSVIAIDHAKVLKREEWLNESLCMVHTLGPQIRRAFYQLVIDVHPDCGPDWLDRLLFADRRAGIRADEDDVRMIRYALEGLAEIAA
;
A
#
# COMPACT_ATOMS: atom_id res chain seq x y z
N MET A 1 -22.72 23.46 15.03
CA MET A 1 -22.00 22.28 14.51
C MET A 1 -20.67 22.73 13.93
N PRO A 2 -19.54 22.09 14.23
CA PRO A 2 -18.26 22.44 13.61
C PRO A 2 -18.34 22.12 12.12
N ARG A 3 -17.98 23.09 11.26
CA ARG A 3 -17.79 22.86 9.82
C ARG A 3 -16.51 22.04 9.67
N TYR A 4 -16.65 20.75 9.39
CA TYR A 4 -15.50 19.92 9.02
C TYR A 4 -14.93 20.45 7.70
N ASP A 5 -13.63 20.74 7.69
CA ASP A 5 -12.87 20.97 6.47
C ASP A 5 -12.99 19.70 5.61
N LYS A 6 -13.51 19.85 4.39
CA LYS A 6 -13.78 18.73 3.48
C LYS A 6 -12.52 18.25 2.76
N GLY A 7 -11.35 18.77 3.14
CA GLY A 7 -10.10 18.53 2.44
C GLY A 7 -10.04 19.29 1.12
N THR A 8 -8.89 19.23 0.46
CA THR A 8 -8.65 19.87 -0.82
C THR A 8 -9.50 19.24 -1.92
N GLU A 9 -9.84 19.99 -2.98
CA GLU A 9 -10.57 19.49 -4.16
C GLU A 9 -9.94 18.21 -4.73
N ARG A 10 -8.61 18.13 -4.67
CA ARG A 10 -7.83 16.96 -5.08
C ARG A 10 -8.13 15.72 -4.22
N ALA A 11 -8.22 15.87 -2.90
CA ALA A 11 -8.54 14.75 -2.00
C ALA A 11 -9.95 14.22 -2.27
N GLN A 12 -10.92 15.12 -2.52
CA GLN A 12 -12.29 14.74 -2.90
C GLN A 12 -12.33 14.04 -4.26
N ALA A 13 -11.56 14.52 -5.24
CA ALA A 13 -11.44 13.88 -6.55
C ALA A 13 -10.83 12.47 -6.43
N MET A 14 -9.76 12.30 -5.65
CA MET A 14 -9.15 10.99 -5.42
C MET A 14 -10.08 10.02 -4.69
N GLN A 15 -10.83 10.51 -3.69
CA GLN A 15 -11.84 9.73 -3.00
C GLN A 15 -12.99 9.32 -3.94
N ALA A 16 -13.40 10.19 -4.86
CA ALA A 16 -14.40 9.84 -5.88
C ALA A 16 -13.87 8.80 -6.87
N LEU A 17 -12.60 8.88 -7.26
CA LEU A 17 -11.96 8.01 -8.24
C LEU A 17 -11.66 6.60 -7.70
N TYR A 18 -11.23 6.50 -6.46
CA TYR A 18 -10.73 5.24 -5.89
C TYR A 18 -11.51 4.79 -4.65
N GLY A 19 -12.39 5.60 -4.09
CA GLY A 19 -13.12 5.27 -2.86
C GLY A 19 -12.23 5.38 -1.62
N GLN A 20 -12.59 4.64 -0.56
CA GLN A 20 -11.90 4.69 0.72
C GLN A 20 -10.51 4.02 0.69
N ASP A 21 -10.27 3.11 -0.25
CA ASP A 21 -9.00 2.40 -0.38
C ASP A 21 -7.98 3.12 -1.27
N GLY A 22 -8.28 4.31 -1.79
CA GLY A 22 -7.45 5.00 -2.80
C GLY A 22 -6.22 5.76 -2.31
N CYS A 23 -5.96 5.75 -1.01
CA CYS A 23 -4.92 6.58 -0.39
C CYS A 23 -3.49 6.04 -0.62
N ASP A 24 -3.35 4.77 -0.95
CA ASP A 24 -2.08 4.09 -1.16
C ASP A 24 -2.05 3.36 -2.52
N ALA A 25 -0.86 3.03 -3.01
CA ALA A 25 -0.69 2.43 -4.34
C ALA A 25 -1.38 1.04 -4.45
N ILE A 26 -1.26 0.20 -3.42
CA ILE A 26 -1.89 -1.13 -3.40
C ILE A 26 -3.42 -1.05 -3.43
N GLY A 27 -4.00 -0.08 -2.73
CA GLY A 27 -5.43 0.14 -2.68
C GLY A 27 -5.97 0.74 -3.97
N ARG A 28 -5.20 1.60 -4.67
CA ARG A 28 -5.52 1.98 -6.05
C ARG A 28 -5.52 0.79 -7.00
N ALA A 29 -4.53 -0.10 -6.89
CA ALA A 29 -4.49 -1.34 -7.67
C ALA A 29 -5.67 -2.27 -7.35
N TYR A 30 -6.05 -2.40 -6.07
CA TYR A 30 -7.21 -3.20 -5.63
C TYR A 30 -8.51 -2.68 -6.24
N ARG A 31 -8.71 -1.36 -6.21
CA ARG A 31 -9.93 -0.72 -6.73
C ARG A 31 -10.04 -0.78 -8.26
N ALA A 32 -8.91 -0.92 -8.94
CA ALA A 32 -8.86 -1.20 -10.37
C ALA A 32 -8.95 -2.68 -10.73
N GLY A 33 -9.13 -3.59 -9.75
CA GLY A 33 -9.22 -5.03 -9.99
C GLY A 33 -7.91 -5.69 -10.40
N LEU A 34 -6.77 -5.01 -10.26
CA LEU A 34 -5.46 -5.53 -10.66
C LEU A 34 -4.97 -6.65 -9.73
N LEU A 35 -5.52 -6.75 -8.51
CA LEU A 35 -5.22 -7.81 -7.54
C LEU A 35 -6.07 -9.08 -7.77
N GLY A 36 -6.93 -9.09 -8.80
CA GLY A 36 -7.92 -10.14 -9.00
C GLY A 36 -9.27 -9.81 -8.35
N ALA A 37 -10.05 -10.85 -8.02
CA ALA A 37 -11.42 -10.71 -7.54
C ALA A 37 -11.66 -11.45 -6.22
N GLY A 38 -12.68 -11.03 -5.49
CA GLY A 38 -13.17 -11.76 -4.31
C GLY A 38 -12.27 -11.65 -3.08
N SER A 39 -12.29 -12.70 -2.25
CA SER A 39 -11.59 -12.77 -0.97
C SER A 39 -10.06 -12.79 -1.12
N GLU A 40 -9.54 -13.35 -2.20
CA GLU A 40 -8.10 -13.42 -2.46
C GLU A 40 -7.49 -12.03 -2.69
N ALA A 41 -8.14 -11.20 -3.51
CA ALA A 41 -7.72 -9.82 -3.73
C ALA A 41 -7.73 -9.00 -2.43
N LYS A 42 -8.69 -9.29 -1.55
CA LYS A 42 -8.77 -8.63 -0.23
C LYS A 42 -7.65 -9.11 0.71
N ALA A 43 -7.34 -10.41 0.71
CA ALA A 43 -6.22 -10.95 1.48
C ALA A 43 -4.89 -10.32 1.05
N LEU A 44 -4.64 -10.18 -0.27
CA LEU A 44 -3.43 -9.53 -0.79
C LEU A 44 -3.34 -8.06 -0.35
N LEU A 45 -4.45 -7.32 -0.40
CA LEU A 45 -4.52 -5.93 0.07
C LEU A 45 -4.18 -5.84 1.56
N ASP A 46 -4.77 -6.71 2.38
CA ASP A 46 -4.60 -6.69 3.83
C ASP A 46 -3.17 -7.10 4.22
N THR A 47 -2.59 -8.10 3.56
CA THR A 47 -1.18 -8.50 3.72
C THR A 47 -0.24 -7.36 3.34
N ALA A 48 -0.44 -6.72 2.19
CA ALA A 48 0.38 -5.58 1.77
C ALA A 48 0.33 -4.44 2.80
N ARG A 49 -0.85 -4.07 3.29
CA ARG A 49 -1.01 -3.03 4.32
C ARG A 49 -0.41 -3.46 5.66
N ALA A 50 -0.49 -4.74 6.03
CA ALA A 50 0.15 -5.25 7.23
C ALA A 50 1.68 -5.10 7.17
N ILE A 51 2.28 -5.43 6.03
CA ILE A 51 3.72 -5.27 5.77
C ILE A 51 4.11 -3.80 5.79
N SER A 52 3.40 -2.94 5.04
CA SER A 52 3.67 -1.51 5.00
C SER A 52 3.62 -0.89 6.40
N ASN A 53 2.60 -1.23 7.19
CA ASN A 53 2.47 -0.76 8.57
C ASN A 53 3.58 -1.29 9.47
N ALA A 54 4.01 -2.55 9.31
CA ALA A 54 5.11 -3.11 10.08
C ALA A 54 6.44 -2.45 9.71
N TYR A 55 6.68 -2.23 8.42
CA TYR A 55 7.87 -1.56 7.89
C TYR A 55 7.99 -0.13 8.42
N TRP A 56 6.94 0.68 8.25
CA TRP A 56 6.99 2.06 8.74
C TRP A 56 6.97 2.15 10.27
N ALA A 57 6.39 1.18 10.98
CA ALA A 57 6.51 1.12 12.44
C ALA A 57 7.94 0.82 12.90
N ALA A 58 8.67 -0.05 12.19
CA ALA A 58 10.05 -0.42 12.52
C ALA A 58 11.08 0.64 12.07
N TYR A 59 10.86 1.26 10.90
CA TYR A 59 11.86 2.10 10.24
C TYR A 59 11.50 3.60 10.14
N SER A 60 10.28 4.03 10.47
CA SER A 60 10.00 5.48 10.52
C SER A 60 10.54 6.10 11.82
N THR A 61 11.30 7.17 11.67
CA THR A 61 11.62 8.08 12.77
C THR A 61 10.41 8.99 13.00
N GLY A 62 9.41 8.48 13.71
CA GLY A 62 8.26 9.25 14.19
C GLY A 62 7.03 9.21 13.26
N SER A 63 5.89 8.86 13.84
CA SER A 63 4.60 9.04 13.19
C SER A 63 4.29 10.54 13.06
N TYR A 64 4.06 11.03 11.83
CA TYR A 64 3.50 12.37 11.64
C TYR A 64 2.01 12.33 12.01
N LYS A 65 1.69 12.73 13.25
CA LYS A 65 0.30 12.99 13.64
C LYS A 65 -0.09 14.38 13.14
N SER A 66 -1.23 14.46 12.44
CA SER A 66 -1.80 15.76 12.08
C SER A 66 -2.05 16.58 13.36
N PRO A 67 -1.57 17.82 13.46
CA PRO A 67 -1.84 18.68 14.61
C PRO A 67 -3.34 19.05 14.74
N LEU A 68 -4.15 18.73 13.73
CA LEU A 68 -5.61 18.93 13.72
C LEU A 68 -6.38 17.71 14.26
N ALA A 69 -5.73 16.57 14.45
CA ALA A 69 -6.33 15.43 15.12
C ALA A 69 -6.39 15.72 16.62
N GLY A 70 -7.47 16.37 17.04
CA GLY A 70 -7.69 16.83 18.41
C GLY A 70 -7.38 15.76 19.45
N SER A 71 -6.44 16.10 20.33
CA SER A 71 -6.33 15.69 21.73
C SER A 71 -6.97 14.34 22.10
N SER A 72 -6.36 13.23 21.70
CA SER A 72 -6.54 11.97 22.43
C SER A 72 -5.30 11.70 23.27
N SER A 73 -5.48 11.88 24.58
CA SER A 73 -4.57 11.60 25.68
C SER A 73 -3.59 10.46 25.38
N GLY A 74 -2.29 10.76 25.49
CA GLY A 74 -1.25 9.75 25.47
C GLY A 74 -1.35 8.90 26.73
N SER A 75 -2.15 7.82 26.69
CA SER A 75 -1.90 6.71 27.59
C SER A 75 -0.53 6.16 27.23
N VAL A 76 0.40 6.13 28.19
CA VAL A 76 1.64 5.36 28.09
C VAL A 76 1.20 3.89 28.10
N ILE A 77 0.86 3.37 26.92
CA ILE A 77 0.60 1.95 26.74
C ILE A 77 1.94 1.28 26.95
N ALA A 78 2.04 0.41 27.96
CA ALA A 78 3.22 -0.41 28.17
C ALA A 78 3.53 -1.14 26.85
N ILE A 79 4.72 -0.88 26.30
CA ILE A 79 5.14 -1.48 25.04
C ILE A 79 5.33 -2.98 25.31
N ASP A 80 4.52 -3.80 24.66
CA ASP A 80 4.68 -5.25 24.69
C ASP A 80 5.84 -5.62 23.77
N HIS A 81 7.04 -5.65 24.34
CA HIS A 81 8.28 -5.95 23.62
C HIS A 81 8.25 -7.31 22.91
N ALA A 82 7.52 -8.31 23.43
CA ALA A 82 7.40 -9.61 22.79
C ALA A 82 6.56 -9.55 21.52
N LYS A 83 5.49 -8.72 21.50
CA LYS A 83 4.69 -8.49 20.28
C LYS A 83 5.46 -7.66 19.25
N VAL A 84 6.26 -6.69 19.69
CA VAL A 84 7.12 -5.90 18.80
C VAL A 84 8.15 -6.80 18.13
N LEU A 85 8.86 -7.62 18.92
CA LEU A 85 9.87 -8.56 18.40
C LEU A 85 9.27 -9.53 17.37
N LYS A 86 8.13 -10.17 17.68
CA LYS A 86 7.44 -11.05 16.74
C LYS A 86 7.05 -10.36 15.43
N ARG A 87 6.66 -9.08 15.50
CA ARG A 87 6.30 -8.30 14.32
C ARG A 87 7.52 -7.96 13.47
N GLU A 88 8.65 -7.66 14.11
CA GLU A 88 9.93 -7.44 13.43
C GLU A 88 10.48 -8.71 12.79
N GLU A 89 10.42 -9.85 13.50
CA GLU A 89 10.78 -11.17 12.96
C GLU A 89 9.95 -11.51 11.72
N TRP A 90 8.62 -11.42 11.82
CA TRP A 90 7.72 -11.65 10.68
C TRP A 90 7.99 -10.69 9.51
N LEU A 91 8.25 -9.41 9.77
CA LEU A 91 8.60 -8.45 8.74
C LEU A 91 9.92 -8.83 8.05
N ASN A 92 10.94 -9.19 8.82
CA ASN A 92 12.24 -9.58 8.29
C ASN A 92 12.15 -10.87 7.46
N GLU A 93 11.39 -11.86 7.91
CA GLU A 93 11.09 -13.07 7.15
C GLU A 93 10.38 -12.74 5.83
N SER A 94 9.35 -11.90 5.88
CA SER A 94 8.60 -11.45 4.71
C SER A 94 9.48 -10.74 3.68
N LEU A 95 10.34 -9.82 4.12
CA LEU A 95 11.28 -9.12 3.24
C LEU A 95 12.37 -10.05 2.71
N CYS A 96 12.82 -11.02 3.51
CA CYS A 96 13.78 -12.03 3.08
C CYS A 96 13.19 -12.92 1.96
N MET A 97 11.95 -13.39 2.12
CA MET A 97 11.24 -14.15 1.08
C MET A 97 11.22 -13.38 -0.24
N VAL A 98 10.77 -12.12 -0.23
CA VAL A 98 10.75 -11.26 -1.42
C VAL A 98 12.16 -11.05 -1.99
N HIS A 99 13.17 -10.93 -1.13
CA HIS A 99 14.56 -10.77 -1.57
C HIS A 99 15.06 -12.00 -2.34
N THR A 100 14.65 -13.20 -1.96
CA THR A 100 15.07 -14.45 -2.62
C THR A 100 14.44 -14.65 -4.00
N LEU A 101 13.25 -14.09 -4.25
CA LEU A 101 12.54 -14.17 -5.54
C LEU A 101 13.22 -13.37 -6.66
N GLY A 102 14.08 -12.41 -6.31
CA GLY A 102 14.95 -11.71 -7.25
C GLY A 102 14.76 -10.19 -7.29
N PRO A 103 15.66 -9.47 -7.99
CA PRO A 103 15.75 -8.02 -7.92
C PRO A 103 14.55 -7.29 -8.54
N GLN A 104 13.92 -7.86 -9.57
CA GLN A 104 12.77 -7.24 -10.24
C GLN A 104 11.50 -7.34 -9.39
N ILE A 105 11.26 -8.51 -8.79
CA ILE A 105 10.15 -8.74 -7.85
C ILE A 105 10.30 -7.84 -6.63
N ARG A 106 11.50 -7.79 -6.06
CA ARG A 106 11.80 -6.87 -4.96
C ARG A 106 11.51 -5.43 -5.33
N ARG A 107 11.98 -4.95 -6.49
CA ARG A 107 11.73 -3.57 -6.92
C ARG A 107 10.24 -3.26 -7.07
N ALA A 108 9.50 -4.12 -7.77
CA ALA A 108 8.08 -3.93 -8.00
C ALA A 108 7.28 -3.98 -6.69
N PHE A 109 7.62 -4.92 -5.80
CA PHE A 109 7.02 -5.06 -4.47
C PHE A 109 7.25 -3.81 -3.62
N TYR A 110 8.49 -3.32 -3.52
CA TYR A 110 8.81 -2.15 -2.70
C TYR A 110 8.06 -0.91 -3.21
N GLN A 111 8.03 -0.69 -4.53
CA GLN A 111 7.28 0.41 -5.14
C GLN A 111 5.77 0.34 -4.89
N LEU A 112 5.21 -0.86 -4.77
CA LEU A 112 3.78 -1.04 -4.54
C LEU A 112 3.38 -0.98 -3.05
N VAL A 113 4.23 -1.51 -2.17
CA VAL A 113 3.88 -1.79 -0.77
C VAL A 113 4.59 -0.88 0.23
N ILE A 114 5.87 -0.55 -0.03
CA ILE A 114 6.75 0.15 0.92
C ILE A 114 6.83 1.64 0.59
N ASP A 115 7.08 1.98 -0.66
CA ASP A 115 7.28 3.35 -1.11
C ASP A 115 6.02 4.20 -0.87
N VAL A 116 6.20 5.37 -0.27
CA VAL A 116 5.09 6.26 0.10
C VAL A 116 4.65 7.05 -1.11
N HIS A 117 3.46 6.69 -1.59
CA HIS A 117 2.82 7.21 -2.80
C HIS A 117 1.49 7.90 -2.48
N PRO A 118 1.47 9.03 -1.75
CA PRO A 118 0.23 9.63 -1.24
C PRO A 118 -0.63 10.23 -2.36
N ASP A 119 0.01 10.92 -3.29
CA ASP A 119 -0.66 11.74 -4.32
C ASP A 119 -0.64 11.13 -5.73
N CYS A 120 0.31 10.24 -5.99
CA CYS A 120 0.51 9.50 -7.23
C CYS A 120 1.12 8.14 -6.91
N GLY A 121 0.73 7.10 -7.67
CA GLY A 121 1.32 5.78 -7.56
C GLY A 121 2.73 5.74 -8.15
N PRO A 122 3.39 4.57 -8.15
CA PRO A 122 4.54 4.39 -8.99
C PRO A 122 4.14 4.58 -10.47
N ASP A 123 5.02 5.18 -11.27
CA ASP A 123 4.71 5.61 -12.65
C ASP A 123 4.08 4.49 -13.49
N TRP A 124 4.55 3.26 -13.34
CA TRP A 124 4.02 2.09 -14.06
C TRP A 124 2.57 1.77 -13.67
N LEU A 125 2.21 1.94 -12.39
CA LEU A 125 0.85 1.71 -11.92
C LEU A 125 -0.08 2.81 -12.43
N ASP A 126 0.35 4.07 -12.36
CA ASP A 126 -0.46 5.18 -12.85
C ASP A 126 -0.69 5.09 -14.37
N ARG A 127 0.31 4.64 -15.14
CA ARG A 127 0.16 4.33 -16.57
C ARG A 127 -0.83 3.18 -16.83
N LEU A 128 -0.76 2.09 -16.04
CA LEU A 128 -1.75 1.00 -16.12
C LEU A 128 -3.17 1.49 -15.85
N LEU A 129 -3.35 2.23 -14.76
CA LEU A 129 -4.64 2.77 -14.36
C LEU A 129 -5.21 3.74 -15.40
N PHE A 130 -4.33 4.51 -16.06
CA PHE A 130 -4.71 5.40 -17.14
C PHE A 130 -5.13 4.63 -18.40
N ALA A 131 -4.39 3.58 -18.77
CA ALA A 131 -4.72 2.72 -19.91
C ALA A 131 -6.05 1.98 -19.69
N ASP A 132 -6.28 1.43 -18.50
CA ASP A 132 -7.51 0.72 -18.12
C ASP A 132 -8.75 1.63 -18.24
N ARG A 133 -8.63 2.90 -17.83
CA ARG A 133 -9.73 3.87 -17.89
C ARG A 133 -10.03 4.41 -19.28
N ARG A 134 -9.05 4.38 -20.20
CA ARG A 134 -9.16 5.05 -21.50
C ARG A 134 -9.34 4.03 -22.60
N ALA A 135 -10.58 3.89 -23.07
CA ALA A 135 -10.92 3.03 -24.19
C ALA A 135 -9.98 3.27 -25.40
N GLY A 136 -9.28 2.22 -25.83
CA GLY A 136 -8.38 2.25 -26.99
C GLY A 136 -6.90 2.47 -26.68
N ILE A 137 -6.50 2.66 -25.41
CA ILE A 137 -5.08 2.64 -25.01
C ILE A 137 -4.74 1.25 -24.49
N ARG A 138 -3.75 0.60 -25.11
CA ARG A 138 -3.22 -0.67 -24.61
C ARG A 138 -2.17 -0.39 -23.55
N ALA A 139 -2.28 -1.08 -22.42
CA ALA A 139 -1.25 -1.07 -21.39
C ALA A 139 0.10 -1.55 -21.96
N ASP A 140 1.19 -0.91 -21.52
CA ASP A 140 2.53 -1.36 -21.83
C ASP A 140 2.78 -2.74 -21.20
N GLU A 141 3.41 -3.65 -21.95
CA GLU A 141 3.74 -4.99 -21.46
C GLU A 141 4.73 -4.95 -20.30
N ASP A 142 5.61 -3.95 -20.25
CA ASP A 142 6.55 -3.78 -19.15
C ASP A 142 5.81 -3.39 -17.86
N ASP A 143 4.82 -2.50 -17.95
CA ASP A 143 4.00 -2.12 -16.79
C ASP A 143 3.15 -3.31 -16.30
N VAL A 144 2.60 -4.11 -17.22
CA VAL A 144 1.89 -5.35 -16.88
C VAL A 144 2.83 -6.37 -16.22
N ARG A 145 4.09 -6.46 -16.65
CA ARG A 145 5.10 -7.32 -15.99
C ARG A 145 5.39 -6.83 -14.57
N MET A 146 5.47 -5.52 -14.35
CA MET A 146 5.70 -4.94 -13.02
C MET A 146 4.59 -5.30 -12.03
N ILE A 147 3.31 -5.18 -12.40
CA ILE A 147 2.23 -5.57 -11.48
C ILE A 147 2.27 -7.08 -11.20
N ARG A 148 2.58 -7.92 -12.20
CA ARG A 148 2.71 -9.38 -11.98
C ARG A 148 3.82 -9.71 -11.00
N TYR A 149 4.98 -9.08 -11.12
CA TYR A 149 6.09 -9.27 -10.19
C TYR A 149 5.73 -8.84 -8.77
N ALA A 150 5.01 -7.72 -8.60
CA ALA A 150 4.58 -7.27 -7.29
C ALA A 150 3.57 -8.25 -6.65
N LEU A 151 2.65 -8.80 -7.46
CA LEU A 151 1.68 -9.79 -7.01
C LEU A 151 2.33 -11.13 -6.67
N GLU A 152 3.35 -11.55 -7.42
CA GLU A 152 4.13 -12.77 -7.12
C GLU A 152 4.81 -12.66 -5.76
N GLY A 153 5.45 -11.51 -5.47
CA GLY A 153 6.02 -11.26 -4.15
C GLY A 153 4.99 -11.23 -3.01
N LEU A 154 3.79 -10.69 -3.27
CA LEU A 154 2.71 -10.67 -2.27
C LEU A 154 2.06 -12.05 -2.05
N ALA A 155 1.91 -12.83 -3.11
CA ALA A 155 1.33 -14.17 -3.05
C ALA A 155 2.20 -15.11 -2.21
N GLU A 156 3.53 -15.01 -2.33
CA GLU A 156 4.46 -15.83 -1.54
C GLU A 156 4.35 -15.57 -0.03
N ILE A 157 4.02 -14.33 0.36
CA ILE A 157 3.87 -13.96 1.79
C ILE A 157 2.46 -14.28 2.30
N ALA A 158 1.47 -14.30 1.40
CA ALA A 158 0.08 -14.58 1.74
C ALA A 158 -0.28 -16.09 1.70
N ALA A 159 0.62 -16.93 1.19
CA ALA A 159 0.52 -18.39 1.15
C ALA A 159 0.73 -19.02 2.55
#